data_AF-A0A3D0Q440-F1
#
_entry.id   AF-A0A3D0Q440-F1
#
_cell.length_a   1.000
_cell.length_b   1.000
_cell.length_c   1.000
_cell.angle_alpha   90.00
_cell.angle_beta   90.00
_cell.angle_gamma   90.00
#
_symmetry.space_group_name_H-M   'P 1'
#
loop_
_entity.id
_entity.type
_entity.pdbx_description
1 polymer ?
#
loop_
_entity_poly.entity_id
_entity_poly.type
_entity_poly.pdbx_seq_one_letter_code
_entity_poly.pdbx_strand_id
1 'polypeptide(L)' 'YASEVFKDWQGDLLVGALEFRHLRRISFNEAGEVESQTEYLRDRNERIRDVEVGPNGLIYLLTDESNGKLLQITPAN' A
#
# COMPACT_ATOMS: atom_id res chain seq x y z
N TYR A 1 -4.00 -8.08 -1.08
CA TYR A 1 -5.15 -7.18 -1.15
C TYR A 1 -6.31 -7.96 -1.76
N ALA A 2 -7.54 -7.78 -1.29
CA ALA A 2 -8.63 -8.73 -1.57
C ALA A 2 -10.02 -8.09 -1.80
N SER A 3 -10.07 -6.82 -2.21
CA SER A 3 -11.35 -6.09 -2.38
C SER A 3 -11.51 -5.51 -3.77
N GLU A 4 -12.71 -5.45 -4.33
CA GLU A 4 -12.96 -5.01 -5.72
C GLU A 4 -12.65 -3.53 -6.03
N VAL A 5 -12.28 -2.71 -5.03
CA VAL A 5 -12.03 -1.27 -5.23
C VAL A 5 -10.79 -1.00 -6.10
N PHE A 6 -9.68 -1.69 -5.84
CA PHE A 6 -8.47 -1.68 -6.67
C PHE A 6 -8.40 -3.00 -7.46
N LYS A 7 -9.10 -3.08 -8.59
CA LYS A 7 -9.26 -4.33 -9.36
C LYS A 7 -7.93 -4.97 -9.76
N ASP A 8 -6.97 -4.16 -10.20
CA ASP A 8 -5.67 -4.64 -10.67
C ASP A 8 -4.72 -5.08 -9.54
N TRP A 9 -5.16 -5.02 -8.28
CA TRP A 9 -4.35 -5.28 -7.09
C TRP A 9 -4.80 -6.55 -6.34
N GLN A 10 -5.73 -7.34 -6.90
CA GLN A 10 -6.16 -8.59 -6.28
C GLN A 10 -4.98 -9.54 -6.07
N GLY A 11 -4.84 -10.07 -4.86
CA GLY A 11 -3.74 -10.97 -4.51
C GLY A 11 -2.43 -10.28 -4.18
N ASP A 12 -2.26 -8.99 -4.49
CA ASP A 12 -1.01 -8.27 -4.26
C ASP A 12 -0.68 -8.09 -2.78
N LEU A 13 0.60 -8.13 -2.44
CA LEU A 13 1.08 -7.78 -1.10
C LEU A 13 1.35 -6.27 -1.03
N LEU A 14 0.86 -5.64 0.05
CA LEU A 14 1.10 -4.23 0.35
C LEU A 14 2.01 -4.12 1.57
N VAL A 15 3.09 -3.34 1.46
CA VAL A 15 4.11 -3.23 2.50
C VAL A 15 4.47 -1.76 2.74
N GLY A 16 4.39 -1.32 3.99
CA GLY A 16 4.91 -0.02 4.40
C GLY A 16 6.43 -0.07 4.55
N ALA A 17 7.13 0.99 4.10
CA ALA A 17 8.57 1.12 4.27
C ALA A 17 8.91 2.32 5.15
N LEU A 18 9.50 2.04 6.33
CA LEU A 18 9.93 3.07 7.27
C LEU A 18 11.12 3.87 6.73
N GLU A 19 12.25 3.21 6.52
CA GLU A 19 13.47 3.89 6.07
C GLU A 19 13.31 4.44 4.65
N PHE A 20 12.69 3.66 3.76
CA PHE A 20 12.52 4.04 2.37
C PHE A 20 11.29 4.94 2.11
N ARG A 21 10.48 5.25 3.13
CA ARG A 21 9.41 6.25 3.09
C ARG A 21 8.44 6.11 1.90
N HIS A 22 7.90 4.91 1.70
CA HIS A 22 6.94 4.64 0.63
C HIS A 22 5.98 3.50 0.99
N LEU A 23 4.90 3.38 0.22
CA LEU A 23 4.08 2.17 0.14
C LEU A 23 4.60 1.32 -1.03
N ARG A 24 4.90 0.05 -0.79
CA ARG A 24 5.29 -0.90 -1.84
C ARG A 24 4.14 -1.87 -2.13
N ARG A 25 3.86 -2.08 -3.41
CA ARG A 25 2.99 -3.15 -3.91
C ARG A 25 3.85 -4.20 -4.58
N ILE A 26 3.61 -5.46 -4.26
CA ILE A 26 4.27 -6.62 -4.87
C ILE A 26 3.19 -7.48 -5.51
N SER A 27 3.28 -7.66 -6.83
CA SER A 27 2.40 -8.58 -7.56
C SER A 27 3.05 -9.94 -7.71
N PHE A 28 2.22 -10.97 -7.83
CA PHE A 28 2.65 -12.35 -7.98
C PHE A 28 2.05 -12.95 -9.25
N ASN A 29 2.81 -13.81 -9.92
CA ASN A 29 2.31 -14.60 -11.04
C ASN A 29 1.45 -15.78 -10.54
N GLU A 30 0.90 -16.56 -11.46
CA GLU A 30 0.05 -17.72 -11.14
C GLU A 30 0.78 -18.82 -10.34
N ALA A 31 2.12 -18.89 -10.43
CA ALA A 31 2.94 -19.81 -9.64
C ALA A 31 3.22 -19.30 -8.21
N GLY A 32 2.76 -18.08 -7.87
CA GLY A 32 3.00 -17.44 -6.58
C GLY A 32 4.39 -16.79 -6.47
N GLU A 33 5.09 -16.61 -7.58
CA GLU A 33 6.39 -15.95 -7.63
C GLU A 33 6.24 -14.45 -7.86
N VAL A 34 7.19 -13.65 -7.36
CA VAL A 34 7.16 -12.19 -7.54
C VAL A 34 7.25 -11.85 -9.03
N GLU A 35 6.23 -11.18 -9.54
CA GLU A 35 6.16 -10.72 -10.93
C GLU A 35 6.66 -9.27 -11.04
N SER A 36 6.20 -8.39 -10.14
CA SER A 36 6.60 -6.97 -10.16
C SER A 36 6.60 -6.32 -8.78
N GLN A 37 7.33 -5.22 -8.65
CA GLN A 37 7.32 -4.36 -7.47
C GLN A 37 7.11 -2.90 -7.91
N THR A 38 6.16 -2.21 -7.28
CA THR A 38 5.87 -0.79 -7.56
C THR A 38 5.87 0.00 -6.25
N GLU A 39 6.47 1.19 -6.29
CA GLU A 39 6.54 2.09 -5.14
C GLU A 39 5.60 3.29 -5.35
N TYR A 40 4.83 3.61 -4.33
CA TYR A 40 3.88 4.71 -4.30
C TYR A 40 4.22 5.68 -3.17
N LEU A 41 3.75 6.92 -3.29
CA LEU A 41 3.81 7.93 -2.23
C LEU A 41 5.22 8.41 -1.85
N ARG A 42 6.23 8.13 -2.69
CA ARG A 42 7.62 8.59 -2.49
C ARG A 42 7.72 10.11 -2.34
N ASP A 43 6.87 10.85 -3.06
CA ASP A 43 6.76 12.30 -3.04
C ASP A 43 6.32 12.87 -1.69
N ARG A 44 5.65 12.06 -0.85
CA ARG A 44 5.21 12.48 0.48
C ARG A 44 6.35 12.54 1.49
N ASN A 45 7.43 11.79 1.27
CA ASN A 45 8.57 11.69 2.18
C ASN A 45 8.21 11.31 3.64
N GLU A 46 7.18 10.47 3.83
CA GLU A 46 6.69 10.03 5.14
C GLU A 46 7.07 8.57 5.40
N ARG A 47 7.49 8.24 6.63
CA ARG A 47 7.75 6.85 7.04
C ARG A 47 6.43 6.08 7.15
N ILE A 48 6.22 5.02 6.38
CA ILE A 48 4.98 4.24 6.45
C ILE A 48 5.17 3.08 7.44
N ARG A 49 4.38 3.10 8.53
CA ARG A 49 4.42 2.13 9.63
C ARG A 49 3.55 0.92 9.36
N ASP A 50 2.29 1.19 9.03
CA ASP A 50 1.25 0.18 8.98
C ASP A 50 0.41 0.36 7.73
N VAL A 51 -0.13 -0.75 7.23
CA VAL A 51 -0.92 -0.82 6.00
C VAL A 51 -2.05 -1.81 6.20
N GLU A 52 -3.28 -1.32 6.17
CA GLU A 52 -4.47 -2.13 6.39
C GLU A 52 -5.49 -1.92 5.28
N VAL A 53 -6.24 -2.98 4.94
CA VAL A 53 -7.39 -2.89 4.05
C VAL A 53 -8.65 -2.81 4.90
N GLY A 54 -9.32 -1.66 4.86
CA GLY A 54 -10.55 -1.44 5.61
C GLY A 54 -11.72 -2.29 5.08
N PRO A 55 -12.84 -2.36 5.82
CA PRO A 55 -14.02 -3.14 5.42
C PRO A 55 -14.70 -2.60 4.15
N ASN A 56 -14.42 -1.35 3.78
CA ASN A 56 -14.87 -0.71 2.54
C ASN A 56 -13.95 -1.00 1.35
N GLY A 57 -12.87 -1.78 1.54
CA GLY A 57 -11.90 -2.09 0.50
C GLY A 57 -10.84 -1.03 0.26
N LEU A 58 -10.89 0.11 0.97
CA LEU A 58 -9.87 1.15 0.86
C LEU A 58 -8.63 0.79 1.67
N ILE A 59 -7.49 1.32 1.25
CA ILE A 59 -6.22 1.10 1.93
C ILE A 59 -5.99 2.25 2.92
N TYR A 60 -5.68 1.89 4.15
CA TYR A 60 -5.38 2.82 5.23
C TYR A 60 -3.92 2.68 5.63
N LEU A 61 -3.23 3.81 5.79
CA LEU A 61 -1.81 3.85 6.16
C LEU A 61 -1.63 4.66 7.45
N LEU A 62 -0.73 4.20 8.33
CA LEU A 62 -0.23 5.01 9.44
C LEU A 62 1.19 5.49 9.14
N THR A 63 1.47 6.77 9.42
CA THR A 63 2.82 7.33 9.31
C THR A 63 3.55 7.35 10.65
N ASP A 64 4.82 6.97 10.67
CA ASP A 64 5.71 6.97 11.85
C ASP A 64 6.46 8.31 11.98
N GLU A 65 5.74 9.36 12.39
CA GLU A 65 6.27 10.72 12.52
C GLU A 65 5.76 11.36 13.82
N SER A 66 6.42 12.42 14.31
CA SER A 66 6.00 13.09 15.57
C SER A 66 4.57 13.63 15.53
N ASN A 67 4.11 14.05 14.34
CA ASN A 67 2.70 14.36 14.07
C ASN A 67 2.14 13.34 13.08
N GLY A 68 2.05 12.08 13.52
CA GLY A 68 1.59 10.96 12.71
C GLY A 68 0.19 11.15 12.15
N LYS A 69 -0.08 10.54 11.00
CA LYS A 69 -1.32 10.67 10.24
C LYS A 69 -1.90 9.31 9.94
N LEU A 70 -3.22 9.27 9.90
CA LEU A 70 -3.98 8.23 9.22
C LEU A 70 -4.26 8.73 7.79
N LEU A 71 -3.74 8.02 6.79
CA LEU A 71 -4.00 8.29 5.39
C LEU A 71 -5.01 7.27 4.86
N GLN A 72 -5.96 7.72 4.07
CA GLN A 72 -6.87 6.86 3.30
C GLN A 72 -6.49 6.98 1.82
N ILE A 73 -6.25 5.85 1.16
CA ILE A 73 -5.92 5.76 -0.26
C ILE A 73 -7.15 5.33 -1.03
N THR A 74 -7.46 6.06 -2.10
CA THR A 74 -8.57 5.81 -3.00
C THR A 74 -8.06 5.69 -4.44
N PRO A 75 -8.72 4.93 -5.31
CA PRO A 75 -8.40 4.91 -6.73
C PRO A 75 -8.46 6.32 -7.33
N ALA A 76 -7.58 6.62 -8.29
CA ALA A 76 -7.73 7.80 -9.11
C ALA A 76 -8.90 7.59 -10.08
N ASN A 77 -9.77 8.59 -10.22
CA ASN A 77 -10.91 8.58 -11.15
C ASN A 77 -10.45 8.62 -12.61
#